data_AF-A0A3B9EV95-F1
#
_entry.id   AF-A0A3B9EV95-F1
#
_cell.length_a   1.000
_cell.length_b   1.000
_cell.length_c   1.000
_cell.angle_alpha   90.00
_cell.angle_beta   90.00
_cell.angle_gamma   90.00
#
_symmetry.space_group_name_H-M   'P 1'
#
loop_
_entity.id
_entity.type
_entity.pdbx_description
1 polymer ?
#
loop_
_entity_poly.entity_id
_entity_poly.type
_entity_poly.pdbx_seq_one_letter_code
_entity_poly.pdbx_strand_id
1 'polypeptide(L)' 'NDAFQNFKGKISWISDESEFTPKVIQTKEDRVNLVYAVKIKVPNDGRLKIGMPGEVLFNGSDEQD' A
#
# COMPACT_ATOMS: atom_id res chain seq x y z
N ASN A 1 -2.68 19.37 -15.19
CA ASN A 1 -3.28 18.04 -15.39
C ASN A 1 -2.25 17.00 -14.98
N ASP A 2 -2.13 16.75 -13.68
CA ASP A 2 -1.32 15.65 -13.16
C ASP A 2 -2.08 14.35 -13.40
N ALA A 3 -1.87 13.77 -14.58
CA ALA A 3 -2.47 12.50 -14.93
C ALA A 3 -1.74 11.40 -14.15
N PHE A 4 -2.46 10.72 -13.26
CA PHE A 4 -1.97 9.49 -12.63
C PHE A 4 -1.59 8.48 -13.72
N GLN A 5 -0.37 7.94 -13.61
CA GLN A 5 0.08 6.87 -14.49
C GLN A 5 -0.06 5.54 -13.77
N ASN A 6 -0.94 4.70 -14.31
CA ASN A 6 -1.22 3.38 -13.74
C ASN A 6 -0.22 2.35 -14.27
N PHE A 7 0.33 1.57 -13.36
CA PHE A 7 1.22 0.46 -13.68
C PHE A 7 0.68 -0.84 -13.10
N LYS A 8 0.75 -1.92 -13.88
CA LYS A 8 0.39 -3.25 -13.39
C LYS A 8 1.55 -3.83 -12.60
N GLY A 9 1.36 -3.99 -11.30
CA GLY A 9 2.32 -4.62 -10.40
C GLY A 9 1.88 -6.01 -9.95
N LYS A 10 2.82 -6.78 -9.40
CA LYS A 10 2.54 -8.00 -8.64
C LYS A 10 3.13 -7.88 -7.24
N ILE A 11 2.35 -8.26 -6.23
CA ILE A 11 2.87 -8.39 -4.87
C ILE A 11 3.90 -9.52 -4.88
N SER A 12 5.11 -9.21 -4.42
CA SER A 12 6.22 -10.15 -4.39
C SER A 12 6.57 -10.63 -3.00
N TRP A 13 6.16 -9.87 -1.98
CA TRP A 13 6.40 -10.16 -0.58
C TRP A 13 5.43 -9.34 0.28
N ILE A 14 4.98 -9.96 1.37
CA ILE A 14 4.16 -9.37 2.42
C ILE A 14 4.92 -9.64 3.73
N SER A 15 4.99 -8.64 4.60
CA SER A 15 5.59 -8.80 5.92
C SER A 15 4.76 -9.77 6.76
N ASP A 16 5.41 -10.73 7.40
CA ASP A 16 4.75 -11.62 8.37
C ASP A 16 4.52 -10.91 9.71
N GLU A 17 5.23 -9.80 9.95
CA GLU A 17 5.08 -8.96 11.13
C GLU A 17 4.28 -7.70 10.78
N SER A 18 3.26 -7.43 11.58
CA SER A 18 2.50 -6.17 11.55
C SER A 18 3.21 -5.11 12.39
N GLU A 19 3.33 -3.91 11.85
CA GLU A 19 3.70 -2.73 12.64
C GLU A 19 2.43 -2.02 13.11
N PHE A 20 2.45 -1.49 14.34
CA PHE A 20 1.41 -0.57 14.79
C PHE A 20 1.69 0.80 14.16
N THR A 21 0.71 1.40 13.49
CA THR A 21 0.87 2.79 13.04
C THR A 21 1.08 3.71 14.24
N PRO A 22 2.14 4.54 14.27
CA PRO A 22 2.31 5.53 15.32
C PRO A 22 1.37 6.71 15.04
N LYS A 23 0.17 6.70 15.60
CA LYS A 23 -0.64 7.91 15.76
C LYS A 23 -0.75 8.29 17.23
N VAL A 24 -0.58 9.58 17.52
CA VAL A 24 -0.89 10.17 18.83
C VAL A 24 -2.37 9.95 19.08
N ILE A 25 -2.67 9.14 20.08
CA ILE A 25 -3.98 8.58 20.38
C ILE A 25 -4.89 9.70 20.91
N GLN A 26 -5.97 10.06 20.20
CA GLN A 26 -7.01 10.96 20.74
C GLN A 26 -8.32 10.22 21.08
N THR A 27 -8.60 9.07 20.45
CA THR A 27 -9.83 8.26 20.67
C THR A 27 -9.50 6.76 20.78
N LYS A 28 -10.37 5.98 21.45
CA LYS A 28 -10.15 4.54 21.71
C LYS A 28 -10.25 3.67 20.45
N GLU A 29 -10.91 4.16 19.40
CA GLU A 29 -11.28 3.39 18.20
C GLU A 29 -10.12 3.28 17.20
N ASP A 30 -9.19 4.23 17.20
CA ASP A 30 -7.98 4.23 16.35
C ASP A 30 -6.89 3.24 16.80
N ARG A 31 -7.12 2.46 17.86
CA ARG A 31 -6.05 1.76 18.59
C ARG A 31 -5.44 0.53 17.91
N VAL A 32 -5.98 -0.01 16.82
CA VAL A 32 -5.50 -1.29 16.30
C VAL A 32 -5.60 -1.41 14.78
N ASN A 33 -5.07 -0.42 14.06
CA ASN A 33 -4.77 -0.65 12.64
C ASN A 33 -3.42 -1.37 12.55
N LEU A 34 -3.47 -2.66 12.27
CA LEU A 34 -2.28 -3.45 11.93
C LEU A 34 -1.90 -3.06 10.50
N VAL A 35 -0.72 -2.46 10.32
CA VAL A 35 -0.18 -2.20 8.99
C VAL A 35 0.89 -3.23 8.67
N TYR A 36 0.80 -3.78 7.46
CA TYR A 36 1.76 -4.74 6.95
C TYR A 36 2.54 -4.10 5.80
N ALA A 37 3.86 -4.20 5.86
CA ALA A 37 4.69 -3.80 4.74
C ALA A 37 4.50 -4.77 3.58
N VAL A 38 4.38 -4.24 2.36
CA VAL A 38 4.29 -5.04 1.13
C VAL A 38 5.33 -4.56 0.12
N LYS A 39 5.92 -5.50 -0.63
CA LYS A 39 6.81 -5.18 -1.76
C LYS A 39 6.11 -5.54 -3.06
N ILE A 40 5.87 -4.54 -3.89
CA ILE A 40 5.23 -4.70 -5.20
C ILE A 40 6.30 -4.59 -6.28
N LYS A 41 6.41 -5.62 -7.11
CA LYS A 41 7.24 -5.59 -8.32
C LYS A 41 6.42 -4.98 -9.45
N VAL A 42 6.91 -3.88 -9.99
CA VAL A 42 6.28 -3.14 -11.08
C VAL A 42 7.28 -3.06 -12.24
N PRO A 43 6.89 -3.40 -13.48
CA PRO A 43 7.71 -3.13 -14.65
C PRO A 43 7.98 -1.62 -14.75
N ASN A 44 9.25 -1.24 -14.73
CA ASN A 44 9.66 0.16 -14.76
C ASN A 44 10.41 0.46 -16.05
N ASP A 45 9.77 1.17 -16.98
CA ASP A 45 10.37 1.62 -18.24
C ASP A 45 11.21 2.91 -18.07
N GLY A 46 11.73 3.16 -16.86
CA GLY A 46 12.52 4.35 -16.50
C GLY A 46 11.70 5.54 -15.99
N ARG A 47 10.38 5.38 -15.81
CA ARG A 47 9.48 6.47 -15.38
C ARG A 47 9.32 6.56 -13.87
N LEU A 48 9.43 5.44 -13.16
CA LEU A 48 9.33 5.39 -11.70
C LEU A 48 10.71 5.66 -11.07
N LYS A 49 10.77 6.64 -10.17
CA LYS A 49 11.96 6.99 -9.40
C LYS A 49 11.73 6.76 -7.92
N ILE A 50 12.81 6.45 -7.20
CA ILE A 50 12.78 6.28 -5.75
C ILE A 50 12.34 7.61 -5.11
N GLY A 51 11.43 7.53 -4.13
CA GLY A 51 10.88 8.69 -3.42
C GLY A 51 9.68 9.34 -4.08
N MET A 52 9.23 8.86 -5.25
CA MET A 52 7.97 9.32 -5.83
C MET A 52 6.79 8.86 -4.97
N PRO A 53 5.85 9.75 -4.61
CA PRO A 53 4.60 9.35 -3.99
C PRO A 53 3.79 8.52 -4.97
N GLY A 54 3.07 7.53 -4.45
CA GLY A 54 2.24 6.65 -5.25
C GLY A 54 1.13 6.04 -4.41
N GLU A 55 0.07 5.64 -5.09
CA GLU A 55 -1.07 4.96 -4.50
C GLU A 55 -1.16 3.55 -5.08
N VAL A 56 -1.71 2.63 -4.30
CA VAL A 56 -1.91 1.24 -4.71
C VAL A 56 -3.41 0.98 -4.70
N LEU A 57 -3.94 0.60 -5.87
CA LEU A 57 -5.32 0.16 -6.02
C LEU A 57 -5.35 -1.36 -6.02
N PHE A 58 -5.95 -1.94 -4.98
CA PHE A 58 -6.22 -3.38 -4.92
C PHE A 58 -7.60 -3.63 -5.54
N ASN A 59 -7.65 -4.44 -6.59
CA ASN A 59 -8.93 -4.92 -7.10
C ASN A 59 -9.40 -6.05 -6.20
N GLY A 60 -10.01 -5.70 -5.06
CA GLY A 60 -10.73 -6.65 -4.22
C GLY A 60 -11.90 -7.21 -5.02
N SER A 61 -11.93 -8.53 -5.22
CA SER A 61 -13.21 -9.23 -5.40
C SER A 61 -13.68 -9.51 -3.99
N ASP A 62 -14.28 -8.50 -3.37
CA ASP A 62 -14.97 -8.70 -2.10
C ASP A 62 -16.28 -9.47 -2.39
N GLU A 63 -16.15 -10.77 -2.67
CA GLU A 63 -17.20 -11.74 -2.30
C GLU A 63 -17.03 -11.98 -0.80
N GLN A 64 -17.69 -11.13 -0.03
CA GLN A 64 -17.97 -11.33 1.39
C GLN A 64 -19.17 -12.28 1.48
N ASP A 65 -18.92 -13.56 1.75
CA ASP A 65 -19.89 -14.50 2.34
C ASP A 65 -20.02 -14.25 3.86
#